data_AF-A0A2W4K6V8-F1
#
_entry.id   AF-A0A2W4K6V8-F1
#
_cell.length_a   1.000
_cell.length_b   1.000
_cell.length_c   1.000
_cell.angle_alpha   90.00
_cell.angle_beta   90.00
_cell.angle_gamma   90.00
#
_symmetry.space_group_name_H-M   'P 1'
#
loop_
_entity.id
_entity.type
_entity.pdbx_description
1 polymer ?
#
loop_
_entity_poly.entity_id
_entity_poly.type
_entity_poly.pdbx_seq_one_letter_code
_entity_poly.pdbx_strand_id
1 'polypeptide(L)'
;MLSGTKLSQSQAADIPLRQLAHVGDAVFHLFVREKEVLTASSAKEMHKRTAGVVSYKGQAKALHMLTDALRDEERDLVRRARNMKPAAYRRSEQALYRKATAFEALLGYLYLTDMERLNELLQLVNAPRSEKNGENGDGKIDRNSDGNTENSEISEDNEEDEAENG
;
A
#
# COMPACT_ATOMS: atom_id res chain seq x y z
N MET A 1 24.12 13.07 -4.10
CA MET A 1 24.39 11.87 -3.28
C MET A 1 25.04 12.28 -1.98
N LEU A 2 24.69 11.65 -0.86
CA LEU A 2 25.23 12.00 0.46
C LEU A 2 26.72 11.65 0.65
N SER A 3 27.31 10.82 -0.22
CA SER A 3 28.75 10.47 -0.20
C SER A 3 29.54 10.95 -1.44
N GLY A 4 28.89 11.60 -2.41
CA GLY A 4 29.51 12.09 -3.65
C GLY A 4 30.06 11.02 -4.62
N THR A 5 30.03 9.72 -4.27
CA THR A 5 30.61 8.66 -5.10
C THR A 5 29.56 8.07 -6.05
N LYS A 6 29.72 8.28 -7.35
CA LYS A 6 28.91 7.64 -8.40
C LYS A 6 29.66 6.41 -8.91
N LEU A 7 29.08 5.23 -8.72
CA LEU A 7 29.62 3.98 -9.26
C LEU A 7 29.21 3.81 -10.72
N SER A 8 30.05 3.13 -11.50
CA SER A 8 29.60 2.58 -12.78
C SER A 8 28.58 1.46 -12.54
N GLN A 9 27.73 1.20 -13.53
CA GLN A 9 26.76 0.10 -13.47
C GLN A 9 27.44 -1.25 -13.22
N SER A 10 28.62 -1.49 -13.81
CA SER A 10 29.39 -2.72 -13.59
C SER A 10 29.83 -2.87 -12.14
N GLN A 11 30.38 -1.81 -11.53
CA GLN A 11 30.80 -1.86 -10.12
C GLN A 11 29.61 -2.10 -9.18
N ALA A 12 28.47 -1.47 -9.46
CA ALA A 12 27.26 -1.67 -8.66
C ALA A 12 26.65 -3.06 -8.85
N ALA A 13 26.82 -3.70 -10.02
CA ALA A 13 26.34 -5.05 -10.29
C ALA A 13 27.07 -6.13 -9.47
N ASP A 14 28.32 -5.88 -9.08
CA ASP A 14 29.13 -6.78 -8.24
C ASP A 14 28.75 -6.70 -6.74
N ILE A 15 28.01 -5.65 -6.34
CA ILE A 15 27.55 -5.50 -4.96
C ILE A 15 26.45 -6.55 -4.68
N PRO A 16 26.52 -7.29 -3.56
CA PRO A 16 25.46 -8.22 -3.19
C PRO A 16 24.09 -7.53 -3.11
N LEU A 17 23.08 -8.10 -3.76
CA LEU A 17 21.72 -7.54 -3.84
C LEU A 17 21.12 -7.20 -2.45
N ARG A 18 21.48 -7.94 -1.41
CA ARG A 18 21.04 -7.67 -0.03
C ARG A 18 21.65 -6.38 0.54
N GLN A 19 22.88 -6.04 0.15
CA GLN A 19 23.52 -4.78 0.55
C GLN A 19 22.91 -3.60 -0.22
N LEU A 20 22.61 -3.77 -1.52
CA LEU A 20 21.84 -2.78 -2.27
C LEU A 20 20.47 -2.54 -1.64
N ALA A 21 19.75 -3.60 -1.25
CA ALA A 21 18.47 -3.48 -0.56
C ALA A 21 18.59 -2.71 0.76
N HIS A 22 19.66 -2.94 1.53
CA HIS A 22 19.90 -2.19 2.76
C HIS A 22 20.01 -0.67 2.51
N VAL A 23 20.71 -0.26 1.45
CA VAL A 23 20.79 1.17 1.07
C VAL A 23 19.44 1.69 0.59
N GLY A 24 18.74 0.91 -0.25
CA GLY A 24 17.46 1.32 -0.81
C GLY A 24 16.34 1.47 0.21
N ASP A 25 16.32 0.65 1.27
CA ASP A 25 15.38 0.83 2.40
C ASP A 25 15.56 2.23 3.04
N ALA A 26 16.81 2.63 3.30
CA ALA A 26 17.11 3.96 3.84
C ALA A 26 16.70 5.08 2.89
N VAL A 27 16.99 4.93 1.59
CA VAL A 27 16.60 5.89 0.55
C VAL A 27 15.08 6.07 0.50
N PHE A 28 14.33 4.97 0.49
CA PHE A 28 12.88 5.03 0.44
C PHE A 28 12.28 5.64 1.70
N HIS A 29 12.80 5.26 2.88
CA HIS A 29 12.38 5.84 4.14
C HIS A 29 12.57 7.36 4.17
N LEU A 30 13.73 7.84 3.72
CA LEU A 30 14.02 9.28 3.67
C LEU A 30 13.06 10.00 2.73
N PHE A 31 12.90 9.48 1.51
CA PHE A 31 11.98 10.03 0.51
C PHE A 31 10.54 10.17 1.05
N VAL A 32 10.02 9.13 1.71
CA VAL A 32 8.66 9.18 2.29
C VAL A 32 8.59 10.19 3.44
N ARG A 33 9.58 10.23 4.33
CA ARG A 33 9.60 11.16 5.47
C ARG A 33 9.69 12.62 5.03
N GLU A 34 10.48 12.93 4.00
CA GLU A 34 10.58 14.27 3.42
C GLU A 34 9.22 14.78 2.90
N LYS A 35 8.40 13.89 2.34
CA LYS A 35 7.04 14.26 1.93
C LYS A 35 6.12 14.44 3.14
N GLU A 36 6.12 13.49 4.07
CA GLU A 36 5.18 13.48 5.18
C GLU A 36 5.43 14.64 6.15
N VAL A 37 6.67 15.09 6.34
CA VAL A 37 6.97 16.28 7.17
C VAL A 37 6.37 17.57 6.59
N LEU A 38 6.18 17.62 5.27
CA LEU A 38 5.61 18.78 4.57
C LEU A 38 4.08 18.73 4.46
N THR A 39 3.46 17.56 4.68
CA THR A 39 2.04 17.33 4.32
C THR A 39 1.18 16.74 5.43
N ALA A 40 1.77 16.20 6.50
CA ALA A 40 1.02 15.68 7.64
C ALA A 40 0.70 16.80 8.63
N SER A 41 -0.50 16.73 9.24
CA SER A 41 -0.96 17.72 10.21
C SER A 41 -0.43 17.49 11.64
N SER A 42 0.11 16.30 11.91
CA SER A 42 0.62 15.91 13.24
C SER A 42 1.65 14.79 13.16
N ALA A 43 2.46 14.65 14.20
CA ALA A 43 3.44 13.56 14.32
C ALA A 43 2.79 12.16 14.28
N LYS A 44 1.60 12.00 14.87
CA LYS A 44 0.84 10.75 14.86
C LYS A 44 0.42 10.37 13.44
N GLU A 45 -0.08 11.35 12.69
CA GLU A 45 -0.46 11.15 11.30
C GLU A 45 0.75 10.84 10.41
N MET A 46 1.82 11.61 10.56
CA MET A 46 3.09 11.41 9.85
C MET A 46 3.62 9.98 10.05
N HIS A 47 3.65 9.49 11.29
CA HIS A 47 4.09 8.13 11.60
C HIS A 47 3.18 7.08 10.94
N LYS A 48 1.85 7.24 11.05
CA LYS A 48 0.88 6.30 10.47
C LYS A 48 1.01 6.24 8.94
N ARG A 49 1.09 7.39 8.27
CA ARG A 49 1.23 7.48 6.81
C ARG A 49 2.55 6.88 6.35
N THR A 50 3.66 7.28 6.99
CA THR A 50 4.99 6.72 6.70
C THR A 50 5.01 5.20 6.84
N ALA A 51 4.56 4.67 7.98
CA ALA A 51 4.55 3.23 8.26
C ALA A 51 3.73 2.43 7.22
N GLY A 52 2.62 2.99 6.75
CA GLY A 52 1.81 2.37 5.70
C GLY A 52 2.58 2.20 4.39
N VAL A 53 3.27 3.27 3.96
CA VAL A 53 4.01 3.31 2.68
C VAL A 53 5.28 2.47 2.73
N VAL A 54 6.07 2.59 3.79
CA VAL A 54 7.37 1.90 3.92
C VAL A 54 7.25 0.43 4.34
N SER A 55 6.05 -0.04 4.68
CA SER A 55 5.81 -1.46 4.96
C SER A 55 6.10 -2.36 3.76
N TYR A 56 6.39 -3.64 3.99
CA TYR A 56 6.59 -4.61 2.91
C TYR A 56 5.42 -4.67 1.91
N LYS A 57 4.19 -4.41 2.37
CA LYS A 57 2.99 -4.34 1.52
C LYS A 57 3.00 -3.07 0.66
N GLY A 58 3.32 -1.93 1.27
CA GLY A 58 3.44 -0.64 0.60
C GLY A 58 4.53 -0.67 -0.47
N GLN A 59 5.71 -1.19 -0.14
CA GLN A 59 6.81 -1.36 -1.08
C GLN A 59 6.50 -2.35 -2.21
N ALA A 60 5.84 -3.49 -1.91
CA ALA A 60 5.42 -4.42 -2.95
C ALA A 60 4.42 -3.79 -3.93
N LYS A 61 3.55 -2.89 -3.45
CA LYS A 61 2.65 -2.08 -4.27
C LYS A 61 3.42 -1.04 -5.08
N ALA A 62 4.40 -0.36 -4.49
CA ALA A 62 5.26 0.59 -5.18
C ALA A 62 6.00 -0.07 -6.35
N LEU A 63 6.61 -1.25 -6.14
CA LEU A 63 7.24 -2.01 -7.22
C LEU A 63 6.25 -2.38 -8.33
N HIS A 64 5.03 -2.77 -7.96
CA HIS A 64 4.01 -3.09 -8.95
C HIS A 64 3.67 -1.90 -9.85
N MET A 65 3.59 -0.69 -9.28
CA MET A 65 3.35 0.55 -10.03
C MET A 65 4.47 0.86 -11.03
N LEU A 66 5.69 0.41 -10.77
CA LEU A 66 6.84 0.65 -11.63
C LEU A 66 6.99 -0.36 -12.77
N THR A 67 6.24 -1.47 -12.77
CA THR A 67 6.47 -2.63 -13.66
C THR A 67 6.71 -2.26 -15.13
N ASP A 68 5.87 -1.37 -15.67
CA ASP A 68 5.92 -0.97 -17.09
C ASP A 68 6.92 0.15 -17.36
N ALA A 69 7.34 0.87 -16.32
CA ALA A 69 8.30 1.96 -16.42
C ALA A 69 9.76 1.50 -16.36
N LEU A 70 10.02 0.26 -15.91
CA LEU A 70 11.38 -0.26 -15.75
C LEU A 70 12.09 -0.43 -17.10
N ARG A 71 13.40 -0.17 -17.13
CA ARG A 71 14.31 -0.55 -18.22
C ARG A 71 14.63 -2.06 -18.13
N ASP A 72 15.18 -2.65 -19.19
CA ASP A 72 15.52 -4.08 -19.20
C ASP A 72 16.49 -4.49 -18.08
N GLU A 73 17.53 -3.70 -17.87
CA GLU A 73 18.53 -3.90 -16.81
C GLU A 73 17.88 -3.85 -15.41
N GLU A 74 16.97 -2.90 -15.20
CA GLU A 74 16.22 -2.73 -13.95
C GLU A 74 15.28 -3.91 -13.70
N ARG A 75 14.60 -4.40 -14.76
CA ARG A 75 13.75 -5.61 -14.70
C ARG A 75 14.56 -6.84 -14.31
N ASP A 76 15.74 -7.03 -14.90
CA ASP A 76 16.60 -8.17 -14.56
C ASP A 76 17.08 -8.10 -13.10
N LEU A 77 17.51 -6.92 -12.64
CA LEU A 77 17.90 -6.71 -11.25
C LEU A 77 16.76 -7.04 -10.29
N VAL A 78 15.54 -6.54 -10.56
CA VAL A 78 14.34 -6.85 -9.77
C VAL A 78 14.05 -8.34 -9.76
N ARG A 79 14.13 -9.02 -10.92
CA ARG A 79 13.93 -10.46 -11.05
C ARG A 79 14.92 -11.24 -10.20
N ARG A 80 16.22 -10.91 -10.26
CA ARG A 80 17.26 -11.54 -9.43
C ARG A 80 17.01 -11.29 -7.95
N ALA A 81 16.65 -10.07 -7.56
CA ALA A 81 16.40 -9.71 -6.17
C ALA A 81 15.18 -10.45 -5.57
N ARG A 82 14.12 -10.68 -6.35
CA ARG A 82 12.96 -11.48 -5.93
C ARG A 82 13.31 -12.93 -5.58
N ASN A 83 14.40 -13.46 -6.12
CA ASN A 83 14.83 -14.84 -5.85
C ASN A 83 15.61 -14.97 -4.52
N MET A 84 16.03 -13.86 -3.90
CA MET A 84 16.66 -13.88 -2.59
C MET A 84 15.77 -14.56 -1.52
N LYS A 85 16.40 -15.21 -0.55
CA LYS A 85 15.67 -15.82 0.58
C LYS A 85 14.87 -14.73 1.32
N PRO A 86 13.54 -14.88 1.44
CA PRO A 86 12.68 -13.88 2.08
C PRO A 86 12.98 -13.82 3.57
N ALA A 87 12.85 -12.63 4.16
CA ALA A 87 12.94 -12.46 5.61
C ALA A 87 11.72 -13.02 6.37
N ALA A 88 10.59 -13.20 5.68
CA ALA A 88 9.33 -13.65 6.29
C ALA A 88 9.33 -15.13 6.66
N TYR A 89 8.93 -15.40 7.90
CA TYR A 89 8.65 -16.76 8.37
C TYR A 89 7.38 -17.35 7.75
N ARG A 90 6.30 -16.57 7.68
CA ARG A 90 5.01 -17.04 7.15
C ARG A 90 5.05 -17.15 5.63
N ARG A 91 4.78 -18.35 5.10
CA ARG A 91 4.78 -18.62 3.65
C ARG A 91 3.87 -17.68 2.85
N SER A 92 2.72 -17.32 3.39
CA SER A 92 1.75 -16.41 2.76
C SER A 92 2.32 -15.00 2.51
N GLU A 93 3.31 -14.56 3.29
CA GLU A 93 3.88 -13.21 3.20
C GLU A 93 5.16 -13.18 2.36
N GLN A 94 5.80 -14.33 2.14
CA GLN A 94 7.09 -14.43 1.45
C GLN A 94 7.09 -13.78 0.07
N ALA A 95 5.99 -13.89 -0.69
CA ALA A 95 5.87 -13.27 -2.01
C ALA A 95 5.92 -11.74 -1.94
N LEU A 96 5.30 -11.12 -0.92
CA LEU A 96 5.31 -9.68 -0.73
C LEU A 96 6.67 -9.20 -0.24
N TYR A 97 7.30 -9.92 0.69
CA TYR A 97 8.67 -9.60 1.13
C TYR A 97 9.68 -9.70 -0.01
N ARG A 98 9.59 -10.70 -0.89
CA ARG A 98 10.44 -10.79 -2.09
C ARG A 98 10.29 -9.58 -3.00
N LYS A 99 9.07 -9.04 -3.13
CA LYS A 99 8.80 -7.81 -3.90
C LYS A 99 9.36 -6.58 -3.20
N ALA A 100 9.15 -6.44 -1.89
CA ALA A 100 9.71 -5.35 -1.09
C ALA A 100 11.25 -5.31 -1.18
N THR A 101 11.91 -6.44 -0.93
CA THR A 101 13.37 -6.51 -1.04
C THR A 101 13.88 -6.25 -2.45
N ALA A 102 13.12 -6.61 -3.49
CA ALA A 102 13.49 -6.27 -4.87
C ALA A 102 13.33 -4.78 -5.19
N PHE A 103 12.32 -4.12 -4.61
CA PHE A 103 12.15 -2.68 -4.68
C PHE A 103 13.32 -1.95 -4.01
N GLU A 104 13.64 -2.35 -2.78
CA GLU A 104 14.79 -1.82 -2.04
C GLU A 104 16.09 -2.00 -2.85
N ALA A 105 16.34 -3.20 -3.40
CA ALA A 105 17.55 -3.43 -4.20
C ALA A 105 17.63 -2.53 -5.44
N LEU A 106 16.51 -2.28 -6.12
CA LEU A 106 16.43 -1.36 -7.25
C LEU A 106 16.79 0.08 -6.84
N LEU A 107 16.19 0.57 -5.76
CA LEU A 107 16.45 1.93 -5.28
C LEU A 107 17.91 2.10 -4.83
N GLY A 108 18.48 1.09 -4.15
CA GLY A 108 19.88 1.12 -3.74
C GLY A 108 20.85 1.13 -4.91
N TYR A 109 20.56 0.33 -5.96
CA TYR A 109 21.32 0.36 -7.20
C TYR A 109 21.30 1.74 -7.84
N LEU A 110 20.11 2.28 -8.10
CA LEU A 110 19.95 3.58 -8.74
C LEU A 110 20.54 4.72 -7.91
N TYR A 111 20.43 4.66 -6.58
CA TYR A 111 21.07 5.63 -5.69
C TYR A 111 22.59 5.70 -5.90
N LEU A 112 23.24 4.58 -6.20
CA LEU A 112 24.69 4.51 -6.39
C LEU A 112 25.14 4.76 -7.83
N THR A 113 24.26 4.58 -8.83
CA THR A 113 24.63 4.65 -10.24
C THR A 113 23.96 5.78 -11.01
N ASP A 114 22.71 6.12 -10.69
CA ASP A 114 21.85 6.99 -11.50
C ASP A 114 20.76 7.65 -10.63
N MET A 115 21.16 8.74 -9.96
CA MET A 115 20.25 9.54 -9.11
C MET A 115 19.10 10.18 -9.87
N GLU A 116 19.30 10.51 -11.15
CA GLU A 116 18.25 11.11 -11.97
C GLU A 116 17.14 10.10 -12.22
N ARG A 117 17.53 8.89 -12.65
CA ARG A 117 16.60 7.77 -12.80
C ARG A 117 15.94 7.35 -11.49
N LEU A 118 16.68 7.37 -10.37
CA LEU A 118 16.09 7.15 -9.05
C LEU A 118 14.94 8.12 -8.78
N ASN A 119 15.16 9.41 -9.00
CA ASN A 119 14.16 10.45 -8.77
C ASN A 119 12.94 10.28 -9.68
N GLU A 120 13.13 9.92 -10.95
CA GLU A 120 12.02 9.59 -11.87
C GLU A 120 11.12 8.49 -11.30
N LEU A 121 11.70 7.36 -10.88
CA LEU A 121 10.94 6.24 -10.35
C LEU A 121 10.26 6.59 -9.01
N LEU A 122 10.94 7.33 -8.14
CA LEU A 122 10.36 7.78 -6.87
C LEU A 122 9.17 8.73 -7.08
N GLN A 123 9.20 9.57 -8.12
CA GLN A 123 8.06 10.41 -8.47
C GLN A 123 6.87 9.59 -8.99
N LEU A 124 7.11 8.55 -9.80
CA LEU A 124 6.05 7.67 -10.30
C LEU A 124 5.32 6.92 -9.19
N VAL A 125 6.02 6.46 -8.15
CA VAL A 125 5.37 5.78 -7.01
C VAL A 125 4.59 6.76 -6.11
N ASN A 126 4.89 8.05 -6.21
CA ASN A 126 4.33 9.10 -5.37
C ASN A 126 3.24 9.94 -6.06
N ALA A 127 3.04 9.77 -7.37
CA ALA A 127 2.06 10.52 -8.13
C ALA A 127 0.67 10.40 -7.48
N PRO A 128 -0.07 11.51 -7.30
CA PRO A 128 -1.44 11.45 -6.83
C PRO A 128 -2.21 10.50 -7.75
N ARG A 129 -2.87 9.49 -7.19
CA ARG A 129 -3.77 8.66 -7.98
C ARG A 129 -4.76 9.62 -8.62
N SER A 130 -4.78 9.69 -9.95
CA SER A 130 -5.91 10.27 -10.66
C SER A 130 -7.14 9.58 -10.08
N GLU A 131 -7.99 10.35 -9.40
CA GLU A 131 -9.28 9.84 -8.98
C GLU A 131 -9.96 9.34 -10.24
N LYS A 132 -10.23 8.04 -10.32
CA LYS A 132 -11.17 7.55 -11.31
C LYS A 132 -12.50 8.16 -10.88
N ASN A 133 -12.90 9.23 -11.56
CA ASN A 133 -14.23 9.80 -11.49
C ASN A 133 -15.25 8.64 -11.58
N GLY A 134 -16.13 8.58 -10.59
CA GLY A 134 -17.27 7.70 -10.63
C GLY A 134 -18.28 8.15 -11.68
N GLU A 135 -18.90 7.16 -12.30
CA GLU A 135 -20.20 7.16 -12.99
C GLU A 135 -20.42 5.69 -13.42
N ASN A 136 -21.60 5.06 -13.39
CA ASN A 136 -22.74 4.97 -12.46
C ASN A 136 -23.60 3.80 -13.02
N GLY A 137 -24.41 3.14 -12.19
CA GLY A 137 -25.47 2.18 -12.57
C GLY A 137 -25.43 0.93 -11.68
N ASP A 138 -26.41 0.61 -10.83
CA ASP A 138 -27.84 0.80 -10.99
C ASP A 138 -28.59 0.95 -9.65
N GLY A 139 -29.60 1.83 -9.68
CA GLY A 139 -30.95 1.43 -9.24
C GLY A 139 -31.33 1.64 -7.78
N LYS A 140 -31.45 2.89 -7.34
CA LYS A 140 -32.41 3.22 -6.28
C LYS A 140 -33.82 3.15 -6.89
N ILE A 141 -34.60 2.13 -6.52
CA ILE A 141 -36.05 2.12 -6.73
C ILE A 141 -36.69 2.59 -5.42
N ASP A 142 -36.98 3.88 -5.34
CA ASP A 142 -38.04 4.39 -4.48
C ASP A 142 -39.36 4.26 -5.27
N ARG A 143 -40.32 3.47 -4.77
CA ARG A 143 -41.75 3.57 -5.13
C ARG A 143 -42.62 3.34 -3.90
N ASN A 144 -43.11 4.48 -3.40
CA ASN A 144 -44.44 4.81 -2.92
C ASN A 144 -45.34 3.80 -2.20
N SER A 145 -45.93 4.40 -1.16
CA SER A 145 -47.22 4.20 -0.50
C SER A 145 -48.41 3.90 -1.39
N ASP A 146 -49.50 3.55 -0.69
CA ASP A 146 -50.91 3.34 -1.10
C ASP A 146 -51.19 1.84 -1.30
N GLY A 147 -51.98 1.11 -0.50
CA GLY A 147 -53.00 1.43 0.49
C GLY A 147 -54.09 0.37 0.34
N ASN A 148 -54.41 -0.41 1.39
CA ASN A 148 -55.75 -1.01 1.55
C ASN A 148 -55.99 -1.52 2.99
N THR A 149 -56.65 -0.67 3.77
CA THR A 149 -57.87 -0.81 4.60
C THR A 149 -58.35 -2.16 5.20
N GLU A 150 -58.89 -1.98 6.42
CA GLU A 150 -59.95 -2.73 7.14
C GLU A 150 -59.53 -4.06 7.80
N ASN A 151 -59.66 -4.24 9.13
CA ASN A 151 -60.93 -4.11 9.86
C ASN A 151 -60.74 -3.87 11.37
N SER A 152 -61.67 -3.12 11.93
CA SER A 152 -61.90 -2.78 13.34
C SER A 152 -62.60 -3.90 14.12
N GLU A 153 -62.47 -3.90 15.46
CA GLU A 153 -63.54 -3.95 16.49
C GLU A 153 -63.01 -4.58 17.81
N ILE A 154 -62.98 -3.82 18.94
CA ILE A 154 -63.88 -3.91 20.14
C ILE A 154 -63.49 -5.13 21.04
N SER A 155 -63.35 -5.12 22.36
CA SER A 155 -63.66 -4.23 23.50
C SER A 155 -62.84 -4.66 24.74
N GLU A 156 -62.82 -3.77 25.73
CA GLU A 156 -62.44 -3.95 27.14
C GLU A 156 -63.17 -5.12 27.84
N ASP A 157 -62.50 -5.72 28.85
CA ASP A 157 -62.95 -5.84 30.26
C ASP A 157 -62.46 -7.13 30.99
N ASN A 158 -61.68 -6.87 32.04
CA ASN A 158 -61.77 -7.33 33.44
C ASN A 158 -61.79 -8.81 33.90
N GLU A 159 -61.31 -8.93 35.15
CA GLU A 159 -61.43 -10.00 36.16
C GLU A 159 -60.40 -11.15 36.04
N GLU A 160 -59.37 -11.18 36.90
CA GLU A 160 -59.41 -11.74 38.27
C GLU A 160 -60.00 -13.16 38.30
N ASP A 161 -59.15 -14.17 38.47
CA ASP A 161 -59.18 -14.93 39.73
C ASP A 161 -58.06 -15.99 39.83
N GLU A 162 -57.82 -16.31 41.09
CA GLU A 162 -56.81 -17.11 41.74
C GLU A 162 -56.68 -18.57 41.25
N ALA A 163 -55.49 -19.16 41.48
CA ALA A 163 -55.33 -20.35 42.35
C ALA A 163 -53.92 -20.96 42.21
N GLU A 164 -53.12 -20.72 43.25
CA GLU A 164 -52.46 -21.73 44.09
C GLU A 164 -52.21 -23.17 43.55
N ASN A 165 -50.95 -23.58 43.71
CA ASN A 165 -50.46 -24.87 44.24
C ASN A 165 -49.49 -25.65 43.33
N GLY A 166 -48.27 -25.84 43.86
CA GLY A 166 -47.27 -26.79 43.37
C GLY A 166 -45.85 -26.39 43.71
#